data_AF-A0A8D8C4T8-F1
#
_entry.id   AF-A0A8D8C4T8-F1
#
_cell.length_a   1.000
_cell.length_b   1.000
_cell.length_c   1.000
_cell.angle_alpha   90.00
_cell.angle_beta   90.00
_cell.angle_gamma   90.00
#
_symmetry.space_group_name_H-M   'P 1'
#
loop_
_entity.id
_entity.type
_entity.pdbx_description
1 polymer ?
#
loop_
_entity_poly.entity_id
_entity_poly.type
_entity_poly.pdbx_seq_one_letter_code
_entity_poly.pdbx_strand_id
1 'polypeptide(L)'
;MASSSSAVAAGGGAPSTGGGGGGRFFANPFPDYGGGPVVKNDDHIRSLVQSYVNLVVDNTRDDRNTDHRGDLYVGDAGIAYMFLRLHECGLFGPDALQYAKQYAVSAKAKAVRYAIKPEERCSFLCGNAGIFAVSAAICHRMGQ
;
A
#
# COMPACT_ATOMS: atom_id res chain seq x y z
N MET A 1 17.06 -58.62 10.93
CA MET A 1 18.36 -58.19 11.47
C MET A 1 18.59 -56.75 11.05
N ALA A 2 18.76 -55.87 12.03
CA ALA A 2 18.97 -54.43 11.85
C ALA A 2 20.46 -54.09 11.69
N SER A 3 20.75 -53.06 10.90
CA SER A 3 21.92 -52.15 10.98
C SER A 3 21.69 -51.08 9.91
N SER A 4 21.28 -49.84 10.18
CA SER A 4 21.89 -48.72 10.95
C SER A 4 23.18 -48.15 10.35
N SER A 5 23.06 -47.00 9.67
CA SER A 5 24.01 -45.86 9.63
C SER A 5 23.55 -44.90 8.52
N SER A 6 23.59 -43.58 8.61
CA SER A 6 23.92 -42.60 9.66
C SER A 6 23.31 -41.27 9.19
N ALA A 7 22.82 -40.47 10.13
CA ALA A 7 22.30 -39.13 9.91
C ALA A 7 23.44 -38.15 9.57
N VAL A 8 23.22 -37.24 8.61
CA VAL A 8 24.05 -36.05 8.46
C VAL A 8 23.32 -34.88 9.12
N ALA A 9 24.04 -34.26 10.05
CA ALA A 9 23.57 -33.33 11.05
C ALA A 9 23.00 -32.03 10.47
N ALA A 10 21.92 -31.58 11.10
CA ALA A 10 21.46 -30.20 11.07
C ALA A 10 22.56 -29.28 11.63
N GLY A 11 23.11 -28.43 10.78
CA GLY A 11 23.93 -27.29 11.20
C GLY A 11 23.04 -26.23 11.82
N GLY A 12 22.87 -26.29 13.13
CA GLY A 12 22.24 -25.24 13.92
C GLY A 12 23.08 -23.98 13.91
N GLY A 13 22.67 -22.97 13.15
CA GLY A 13 23.06 -21.58 13.39
C GLY A 13 22.25 -21.09 14.59
N ALA A 14 22.91 -20.92 15.73
CA ALA A 14 22.31 -20.34 16.93
C ALA A 14 21.72 -18.95 16.62
N PRO A 15 20.58 -18.58 17.21
CA PRO A 15 20.08 -17.21 17.11
C PRO A 15 21.09 -16.30 17.83
N SER A 16 21.64 -15.32 17.11
CA SER A 16 22.49 -14.29 17.69
C SER A 16 21.68 -13.51 18.73
N THR A 17 21.90 -13.82 20.00
CA THR A 17 21.46 -13.03 21.14
C THR A 17 22.37 -11.80 21.28
N GLY A 18 22.19 -10.84 20.38
CA GLY A 18 22.75 -9.50 20.49
C GLY A 18 21.74 -8.55 21.15
N GLY A 19 21.93 -8.25 22.43
CA GLY A 19 21.12 -7.28 23.16
C GLY A 19 21.43 -5.82 22.79
N GLY A 20 20.41 -4.96 22.89
CA GLY A 20 20.59 -3.50 22.96
C GLY A 20 19.65 -2.68 22.05
N GLY A 21 18.34 -2.70 22.31
CA GLY A 21 17.40 -1.81 21.62
C GLY A 21 15.94 -2.13 21.97
N GLY A 22 15.46 -1.64 23.11
CA GLY A 22 14.07 -1.79 23.52
C GLY A 22 13.10 -1.15 22.53
N GLY A 23 12.49 -2.00 21.70
CA GLY A 23 11.09 -1.91 21.26
C GLY A 23 10.71 -0.83 20.25
N ARG A 24 10.72 -1.18 18.96
CA ARG A 24 9.78 -0.69 17.90
C ARG A 24 9.66 -1.71 16.75
N PHE A 25 9.60 -3.00 17.06
CA PHE A 25 9.46 -4.04 16.03
C PHE A 25 8.75 -5.25 16.62
N PHE A 26 8.08 -6.01 15.75
CA PHE A 26 7.66 -7.37 16.04
C PHE A 26 8.78 -8.31 15.59
N ALA A 27 9.02 -9.38 16.34
CA ALA A 27 9.95 -10.42 15.91
C ALA A 27 9.42 -11.03 14.59
N ASN A 28 10.24 -10.98 13.54
CA ASN A 28 9.88 -11.52 12.23
C ASN A 28 9.70 -13.04 12.35
N PRO A 29 8.48 -13.60 12.13
CA PRO A 29 8.27 -15.04 12.21
C PRO A 29 8.70 -15.76 10.92
N PHE A 30 9.01 -15.01 9.85
CA PHE A 30 9.30 -15.58 8.54
C PHE A 30 10.79 -15.89 8.39
N PRO A 31 11.14 -17.04 7.77
CA PRO A 31 12.53 -17.40 7.52
C PRO A 31 13.18 -16.44 6.52
N ASP A 32 14.49 -16.26 6.65
CA ASP A 32 15.28 -15.51 5.67
C ASP A 32 15.29 -16.20 4.30
N TYR A 33 15.49 -15.38 3.26
CA TYR A 33 15.53 -15.86 1.89
C TYR A 33 16.76 -16.76 1.65
N GLY A 34 16.50 -18.03 1.28
CA GLY A 34 17.54 -19.06 1.09
C GLY A 34 18.27 -19.05 -0.26
N GLY A 35 18.08 -18.05 -1.13
CA GLY A 35 18.86 -17.93 -2.38
C GLY A 35 18.34 -18.72 -3.61
N GLY A 36 17.11 -19.26 -3.57
CA GLY A 36 16.52 -20.03 -4.67
C GLY A 36 15.18 -19.49 -5.18
N PRO A 37 14.59 -20.09 -6.23
CA PRO A 37 13.30 -19.66 -6.76
C PRO A 37 12.21 -19.64 -5.67
N VAL A 38 11.51 -18.51 -5.54
CA VAL A 38 10.41 -18.37 -4.58
C VAL A 38 9.14 -18.92 -5.21
N VAL A 39 8.56 -19.95 -4.61
CA VAL A 39 7.21 -20.42 -4.96
C VAL A 39 6.20 -19.40 -4.45
N LYS A 40 5.55 -18.68 -5.37
CA LYS A 40 4.51 -17.70 -5.06
C LYS A 40 3.16 -18.24 -5.49
N ASN A 41 2.15 -17.99 -4.68
CA ASN A 41 0.76 -18.20 -5.07
C ASN A 41 0.16 -16.85 -5.46
N ASP A 42 0.25 -16.51 -6.75
CA ASP A 42 -0.18 -15.21 -7.25
C ASP A 42 -1.69 -15.00 -7.08
N ASP A 43 -2.49 -16.06 -7.19
CA ASP A 43 -3.94 -15.98 -7.00
C ASP A 43 -4.28 -15.61 -5.55
N HIS A 44 -3.59 -16.23 -4.59
CA HIS A 44 -3.75 -15.90 -3.18
C HIS A 44 -3.30 -14.47 -2.86
N ILE A 45 -2.16 -14.03 -3.42
CA ILE A 45 -1.66 -12.66 -3.22
C ILE A 45 -2.66 -11.64 -3.80
N ARG A 46 -3.18 -11.89 -5.00
CA ARG A 46 -4.20 -11.01 -5.62
C ARG A 46 -5.48 -10.97 -4.78
N SER A 47 -5.93 -12.11 -4.26
CA SER A 47 -7.06 -12.19 -3.33
C SER A 47 -6.82 -11.35 -2.07
N LEU A 48 -5.64 -11.43 -1.46
CA LEU A 48 -5.30 -10.64 -0.27
C LEU A 48 -5.32 -9.13 -0.57
N VAL A 49 -4.70 -8.71 -1.68
CA VAL A 49 -4.72 -7.30 -2.11
C VAL A 49 -6.17 -6.83 -2.29
N GLN A 50 -7.01 -7.62 -2.97
CA GLN A 50 -8.40 -7.27 -3.18
C GLN A 50 -9.19 -7.16 -1.87
N SER A 51 -8.95 -8.05 -0.91
CA SER A 51 -9.56 -7.96 0.43
C SER A 51 -9.17 -6.68 1.16
N TYR A 52 -7.88 -6.28 1.13
CA TYR A 52 -7.45 -5.02 1.75
C TYR A 52 -8.02 -3.79 1.05
N VAL A 53 -8.10 -3.79 -0.27
CA VAL A 53 -8.70 -2.67 -1.02
C VAL A 53 -10.20 -2.54 -0.70
N ASN A 54 -10.93 -3.66 -0.61
CA ASN A 54 -12.33 -3.64 -0.18
C ASN A 54 -12.48 -3.05 1.23
N LEU A 55 -11.58 -3.41 2.16
CA LEU A 55 -11.56 -2.81 3.50
C LEU A 55 -11.33 -1.30 3.44
N VAL A 56 -10.45 -0.80 2.58
CA VAL A 56 -10.28 0.65 2.39
C VAL A 56 -11.62 1.26 1.96
N VAL A 57 -12.23 0.76 0.88
CA VAL A 57 -13.51 1.27 0.36
C VAL A 57 -14.61 1.27 1.43
N ASP A 58 -14.73 0.21 2.22
CA ASP A 58 -15.78 0.10 3.23
C ASP A 58 -15.59 1.02 4.45
N ASN A 59 -14.36 1.48 4.69
CA ASN A 59 -14.02 2.33 5.83
C ASN A 59 -13.81 3.80 5.46
N THR A 60 -13.59 4.13 4.19
CA THR A 60 -13.34 5.52 3.73
C THR A 60 -14.52 6.15 3.00
N ARG A 61 -15.69 5.48 3.00
CA ARG A 61 -16.97 6.09 2.56
C ARG A 61 -17.30 7.33 3.41
N ASP A 62 -17.92 8.31 2.76
CA ASP A 62 -18.20 9.65 3.32
C ASP A 62 -19.05 9.63 4.61
N ASP A 63 -19.79 8.56 4.87
CA ASP A 63 -20.60 8.37 6.08
C ASP A 63 -19.79 7.93 7.32
N ARG A 64 -18.56 7.43 7.11
CA ARG A 64 -17.69 6.88 8.17
C ARG A 64 -16.37 7.62 8.31
N ASN A 65 -15.96 8.38 7.30
CA ASN A 65 -14.68 9.07 7.31
C ASN A 65 -14.73 10.38 8.13
N THR A 66 -14.17 10.33 9.33
CA THR A 66 -14.04 11.50 10.22
C THR A 66 -12.80 12.35 9.93
N ASP A 67 -11.85 11.85 9.12
CA ASP A 67 -10.65 12.59 8.73
C ASP A 67 -10.81 13.23 7.34
N HIS A 68 -11.00 14.54 7.32
CA HIS A 68 -11.31 15.32 6.13
C HIS A 68 -10.07 15.71 5.30
N ARG A 69 -9.04 14.87 5.26
CA ARG A 69 -7.79 15.15 4.52
C ARG A 69 -7.89 14.81 3.05
N GLY A 70 -7.33 15.69 2.22
CA GLY A 70 -7.28 15.50 0.77
C GLY A 70 -5.90 15.12 0.24
N ASP A 71 -4.84 15.32 1.04
CA ASP A 71 -3.45 15.12 0.61
C ASP A 71 -3.10 13.67 0.25
N LEU A 72 -1.95 13.50 -0.37
CA LEU A 72 -1.49 12.20 -0.86
C LEU A 72 -1.00 11.27 0.25
N TYR A 73 -0.51 11.82 1.36
CA TYR A 73 0.14 11.04 2.41
C TYR A 73 -0.87 10.23 3.23
N VAL A 74 -1.95 10.86 3.66
CA VAL A 74 -2.96 10.23 4.54
C VAL A 74 -4.40 10.46 4.07
N GLY A 75 -4.60 11.20 2.98
CA GLY A 75 -5.92 11.57 2.49
C GLY A 75 -6.34 10.87 1.20
N ASP A 76 -7.44 11.37 0.64
CA ASP A 76 -8.08 10.77 -0.53
C ASP A 76 -7.19 10.72 -1.77
N ALA A 77 -6.25 11.65 -1.96
CA ALA A 77 -5.34 11.59 -3.10
C ALA A 77 -4.45 10.34 -3.04
N GLY A 78 -4.10 9.87 -1.83
CA GLY A 78 -3.37 8.61 -1.63
C GLY A 78 -4.20 7.40 -2.06
N ILE A 79 -5.47 7.39 -1.69
CA ILE A 79 -6.42 6.34 -2.10
C ILE A 79 -6.64 6.38 -3.62
N ALA A 80 -6.78 7.57 -4.20
CA ALA A 80 -6.89 7.74 -5.65
C ALA A 80 -5.65 7.18 -6.38
N TYR A 81 -4.45 7.46 -5.86
CA TYR A 81 -3.20 6.94 -6.40
C TYR A 81 -3.10 5.41 -6.30
N MET A 82 -3.56 4.83 -5.18
CA MET A 82 -3.66 3.37 -5.03
C MET A 82 -4.53 2.76 -6.14
N PHE A 83 -5.72 3.31 -6.40
CA PHE A 83 -6.61 2.82 -7.45
C PHE A 83 -6.06 3.00 -8.87
N LEU A 84 -5.39 4.12 -9.14
CA LEU A 84 -4.65 4.31 -10.39
C LEU A 84 -3.61 3.19 -10.58
N ARG A 85 -2.88 2.84 -9.52
CA ARG A 85 -1.86 1.79 -9.59
C ARG A 85 -2.45 0.39 -9.74
N LEU A 86 -3.57 0.11 -9.10
CA LEU A 86 -4.31 -1.14 -9.29
C LEU A 86 -4.77 -1.31 -10.74
N HIS A 87 -5.34 -0.26 -11.32
CA HIS A 87 -5.74 -0.23 -12.73
C HIS A 87 -4.54 -0.53 -13.66
N GLU A 88 -3.38 0.08 -13.41
CA GLU A 88 -2.15 -0.16 -14.17
C GLU A 88 -1.63 -1.59 -14.11
N CYS A 89 -1.82 -2.25 -12.97
CA CYS A 89 -1.44 -3.64 -12.76
C CYS A 89 -2.50 -4.63 -13.28
N GLY A 90 -3.62 -4.15 -13.87
CA GLY A 90 -4.73 -5.00 -14.29
C GLY A 90 -5.50 -5.63 -13.12
N LEU A 91 -5.39 -5.05 -11.92
CA LEU A 91 -6.07 -5.51 -10.71
C LEU A 91 -7.33 -4.67 -10.47
N PHE A 92 -8.34 -5.28 -9.84
CA PHE A 92 -9.58 -4.61 -9.44
C PHE A 92 -10.51 -4.19 -10.61
N GLY A 93 -10.21 -4.64 -11.83
CA GLY A 93 -11.07 -4.51 -12.99
C GLY A 93 -11.22 -3.08 -13.53
N PRO A 94 -12.22 -2.85 -14.41
CA PRO A 94 -12.46 -1.53 -15.00
C PRO A 94 -12.88 -0.48 -13.97
N ASP A 95 -13.46 -0.90 -12.85
CA ASP A 95 -13.97 -0.01 -11.80
C ASP A 95 -12.85 0.70 -11.03
N ALA A 96 -11.63 0.17 -11.05
CA ALA A 96 -10.47 0.77 -10.40
C ALA A 96 -10.28 2.24 -10.81
N LEU A 97 -10.36 2.54 -12.11
CA LEU A 97 -10.17 3.90 -12.61
C LEU A 97 -11.33 4.83 -12.21
N GLN A 98 -12.54 4.28 -12.07
CA GLN A 98 -13.70 5.03 -11.59
C GLN A 98 -13.57 5.38 -10.10
N TYR A 99 -13.11 4.45 -9.27
CA TYR A 99 -12.77 4.75 -7.87
C TYR A 99 -11.65 5.79 -7.77
N ALA A 100 -10.60 5.66 -8.59
CA ALA A 100 -9.53 6.65 -8.64
C ALA A 100 -10.08 8.06 -8.92
N LYS A 101 -10.97 8.19 -9.90
CA LYS A 101 -11.65 9.46 -10.21
C LYS A 101 -12.46 9.99 -9.03
N GLN A 102 -13.25 9.14 -8.37
CA GLN A 102 -14.09 9.55 -7.24
C GLN A 102 -13.24 10.11 -6.09
N TYR A 103 -12.19 9.39 -5.68
CA TYR A 103 -11.28 9.87 -4.63
C TYR A 103 -10.50 11.11 -5.07
N ALA A 104 -10.09 11.23 -6.33
CA ALA A 104 -9.44 12.45 -6.84
C ALA A 104 -10.36 13.67 -6.81
N VAL A 105 -11.67 13.50 -7.10
CA VAL A 105 -12.66 14.57 -6.97
C VAL A 105 -12.81 14.99 -5.50
N SER A 106 -12.92 14.03 -4.59
CA SER A 106 -13.01 14.30 -3.14
C SER A 106 -11.75 15.01 -2.61
N ALA A 107 -10.56 14.57 -3.03
CA ALA A 107 -9.29 15.21 -2.71
C ALA A 107 -9.23 16.67 -3.16
N LYS A 108 -9.64 16.95 -4.41
CA LYS A 108 -9.70 18.32 -4.95
C LYS A 108 -10.67 19.21 -4.20
N ALA A 109 -11.82 18.69 -3.76
CA ALA A 109 -12.76 19.47 -2.94
C ALA A 109 -12.12 19.90 -1.59
N LYS A 110 -11.15 19.12 -1.10
CA LYS A 110 -10.41 19.38 0.16
C LYS A 110 -9.13 20.22 -0.05
N ALA A 111 -8.70 20.46 -1.30
CA ALA A 111 -7.45 21.14 -1.67
C ALA A 111 -7.33 22.60 -1.16
N VAL A 112 -8.47 23.28 -0.94
CA VAL A 112 -8.52 24.66 -0.43
C VAL A 112 -7.77 24.80 0.89
N ARG A 113 -7.75 23.74 1.72
CA ARG A 113 -7.08 23.74 3.03
C ARG A 113 -5.56 23.90 2.95
N TYR A 114 -4.94 23.40 1.88
CA TYR A 114 -3.49 23.45 1.67
C TYR A 114 -3.06 24.69 0.86
N ALA A 115 -3.98 25.61 0.57
CA ALA A 115 -3.68 26.84 -0.17
C ALA A 115 -3.10 27.96 0.71
N ILE A 116 -3.16 27.79 2.04
CA ILE A 116 -2.84 28.84 3.01
C ILE A 116 -1.33 29.04 3.14
N LYS A 117 -0.55 27.96 3.26
CA LYS A 117 0.92 28.05 3.40
C LYS A 117 1.62 27.71 2.09
N PRO A 118 2.66 28.47 1.68
CA PRO A 118 3.42 28.17 0.46
C PRO A 118 4.00 26.74 0.44
N GLU A 119 4.46 26.24 1.58
CA GLU A 119 5.03 24.89 1.72
C GLU A 119 3.99 23.79 1.47
N GLU A 120 2.76 23.99 1.95
CA GLU A 120 1.63 23.07 1.75
C GLU A 120 1.09 23.15 0.30
N ARG A 121 1.31 24.25 -0.42
CA ARG A 121 0.92 24.35 -1.83
C ARG A 121 1.79 23.48 -2.74
N CYS A 122 3.09 23.46 -2.49
CA CYS A 122 4.08 22.84 -3.36
C CYS A 122 4.49 21.42 -2.93
N SER A 123 4.12 20.98 -1.73
CA SER A 123 4.44 19.64 -1.25
C SER A 123 3.64 18.57 -1.99
N PHE A 124 4.34 17.52 -2.43
CA PHE A 124 3.71 16.37 -3.09
C PHE A 124 2.94 15.50 -2.08
N LEU A 125 3.53 15.19 -0.93
CA LEU A 125 2.91 14.26 0.03
C LEU A 125 1.79 14.94 0.84
N CYS A 126 2.09 16.09 1.45
CA CYS A 126 1.20 16.74 2.42
C CYS A 126 0.55 18.02 1.86
N GLY A 127 0.39 18.10 0.54
CA GLY A 127 0.07 19.36 -0.11
C GLY A 127 -0.64 19.24 -1.45
N ASN A 128 -0.94 20.41 -2.03
CA ASN A 128 -1.74 20.50 -3.26
C ASN A 128 -1.03 19.91 -4.48
N ALA A 129 0.31 19.94 -4.53
CA ALA A 129 1.03 19.39 -5.67
C ALA A 129 0.72 17.89 -5.87
N GLY A 130 0.61 17.11 -4.80
CA GLY A 130 0.21 15.69 -4.90
C GLY A 130 -1.21 15.51 -5.39
N ILE A 131 -2.15 16.28 -4.82
CA ILE A 131 -3.57 16.22 -5.20
C ILE A 131 -3.73 16.47 -6.70
N PHE A 132 -3.11 17.53 -7.22
CA PHE A 132 -3.24 17.90 -8.62
C PHE A 132 -2.44 16.97 -9.54
N ALA A 133 -1.25 16.52 -9.15
CA ALA A 133 -0.45 15.59 -9.96
C ALA A 133 -1.17 14.24 -10.15
N VAL A 134 -1.72 13.67 -9.07
CA VAL A 134 -2.50 12.42 -9.14
C VAL A 134 -3.77 12.62 -9.95
N SER A 135 -4.48 13.73 -9.73
CA SER A 135 -5.68 14.07 -10.50
C SER A 135 -5.40 14.16 -12.00
N ALA A 136 -4.30 14.80 -12.40
CA ALA A 136 -3.90 14.94 -13.79
C ALA A 136 -3.54 13.59 -14.42
N ALA A 137 -2.81 12.74 -13.69
CA ALA A 137 -2.49 11.38 -14.16
C ALA A 137 -3.77 10.55 -14.38
N ILE A 138 -4.74 10.64 -13.47
CA ILE A 138 -6.02 9.94 -13.61
C ILE A 138 -6.80 10.47 -14.82
N CYS A 139 -6.91 11.79 -15.00
CA CYS A 139 -7.57 12.40 -16.15
C CYS A 139 -6.93 11.93 -17.46
N HIS A 140 -5.60 12.00 -17.57
CA HIS A 140 -4.86 11.52 -18.74
C HIS A 140 -5.18 10.04 -19.05
N ARG A 141 -5.22 9.19 -18.02
CA ARG A 141 -5.56 7.76 -18.16
C ARG A 141 -7.01 7.51 -18.56
N MET A 142 -7.91 8.45 -18.26
CA MET A 142 -9.30 8.44 -18.71
C MET A 142 -9.51 9.11 -20.08
N GLY A 143 -8.46 9.67 -20.69
CA GLY A 143 -8.56 10.43 -21.94
C GLY A 143 -9.25 11.80 -21.78
N GLN A 144 -9.16 12.41 -20.59
CA GLN A 144 -9.67 13.74 -20.24
C GLN A 144 -8.51 14.72 -20.06
#